data_AF-A0A2X2UIA8-F1
#
_entry.id   AF-A0A2X2UIA8-F1
#
_cell.length_a   1.000
_cell.length_b   1.000
_cell.length_c   1.000
_cell.angle_alpha   90.00
_cell.angle_beta   90.00
_cell.angle_gamma   90.00
#
_symmetry.space_group_name_H-M   'P 1'
#
loop_
_entity.id
_entity.type
_entity.pdbx_description
1 polymer ?
#
loop_
_entity_poly.entity_id
_entity_poly.type
_entity_poly.pdbx_seq_one_letter_code
_entity_poly.pdbx_strand_id
1 'polypeptide(L)'
;MIPAVSRTAGGTRDYQDEDLRWVELTLCMRSAGLPVEVIAEYVRLTQLGSGTIPDRLSLLEKQREVLLEQQRQTSAALGRLDHKISVYQSALKTGTLNWN
;
A
#
# COMPACT_ATOMS: atom_id res chain seq x y z
N MET A 1 -7.35 2.30 9.26
CA MET A 1 -8.37 2.90 10.15
C MET A 1 -9.63 3.01 9.32
N ILE A 2 -10.81 2.74 9.87
CA ILE A 2 -12.08 2.88 9.14
C ILE A 2 -12.99 3.86 9.90
N PRO A 3 -14.00 4.46 9.25
CA PRO A 3 -15.00 5.27 9.92
C PRO A 3 -15.72 4.52 11.06
N ALA A 4 -16.48 5.26 11.86
CA ALA A 4 -17.28 4.66 12.93
C ALA A 4 -18.36 3.74 12.34
N VAL A 5 -18.38 2.49 12.80
CA VAL A 5 -19.34 1.45 12.40
C VAL A 5 -20.52 1.44 13.37
N SER A 6 -21.73 1.22 12.86
CA SER A 6 -22.92 1.03 13.68
C SER A 6 -22.80 -0.23 14.55
N ARG A 7 -23.70 -0.37 15.53
CA ARG A 7 -23.74 -1.53 16.42
C ARG A 7 -25.15 -2.08 16.49
N THR A 8 -25.25 -3.41 16.53
CA THR A 8 -26.48 -4.14 16.85
C THR A 8 -26.99 -3.80 18.25
N ALA A 9 -28.25 -4.12 18.54
CA ALA A 9 -28.85 -3.92 19.87
C ALA A 9 -28.07 -4.64 21.00
N GLY A 10 -27.39 -5.75 20.69
CA GLY A 10 -26.52 -6.48 21.62
C GLY A 10 -25.11 -5.87 21.78
N GLY A 11 -24.82 -4.74 21.13
CA GLY A 11 -23.55 -4.02 21.24
C GLY A 11 -22.44 -4.49 20.28
N THR A 12 -22.66 -5.52 19.47
CA THR A 12 -21.70 -6.00 18.45
C THR A 12 -21.66 -5.06 17.25
N ARG A 13 -20.48 -4.80 16.67
CA ARG A 13 -20.35 -4.00 15.43
C ARG A 13 -21.16 -4.64 14.30
N ASP A 14 -21.90 -3.82 13.58
CA ASP A 14 -22.78 -4.21 12.49
C ASP A 14 -22.25 -3.67 11.16
N TYR A 15 -21.30 -4.39 10.57
CA TYR A 15 -20.59 -3.94 9.37
C TYR A 15 -21.51 -3.95 8.14
N GLN A 16 -21.67 -2.78 7.54
CA GLN A 16 -22.37 -2.63 6.27
C GLN A 16 -21.39 -2.67 5.09
N ASP A 17 -21.91 -2.77 3.87
CA ASP A 17 -21.09 -2.80 2.65
C ASP A 17 -20.14 -1.61 2.54
N GLU A 18 -20.55 -0.42 3.01
CA GLU A 18 -19.67 0.74 3.04
C GLU A 18 -18.48 0.57 3.99
N ASP A 19 -18.70 -0.01 5.16
CA ASP A 19 -17.62 -0.28 6.11
C ASP A 19 -16.63 -1.30 5.53
N LEU A 20 -17.14 -2.31 4.79
CA LEU A 20 -16.31 -3.29 4.12
C LEU A 20 -15.43 -2.65 3.02
N ARG A 21 -15.97 -1.71 2.24
CA ARG A 21 -15.16 -0.93 1.27
C ARG A 21 -14.03 -0.15 1.95
N TRP A 22 -14.30 0.42 3.13
CA TRP A 22 -13.25 1.09 3.91
C TRP A 22 -12.20 0.14 4.46
N VAL A 23 -12.60 -1.07 4.86
CA VAL A 23 -11.69 -2.14 5.28
C VAL A 23 -10.78 -2.53 4.12
N GLU A 24 -11.35 -2.82 2.95
CA GLU A 24 -10.60 -3.19 1.74
C GLU A 24 -9.59 -2.11 1.35
N LEU A 25 -10.00 -0.85 1.33
CA LEU A 25 -9.11 0.28 1.04
C LEU A 25 -7.97 0.38 2.06
N THR A 26 -8.30 0.26 3.35
CA THR A 26 -7.30 0.30 4.43
C THR A 26 -6.29 -0.83 4.29
N LEU A 27 -6.76 -2.05 4.02
CA LEU A 27 -5.90 -3.22 3.88
C LEU A 27 -4.97 -3.05 2.68
N CYS A 28 -5.49 -2.61 1.53
CA CYS A 28 -4.73 -2.34 0.33
C CYS A 28 -3.62 -1.29 0.56
N MET A 29 -3.98 -0.14 1.14
CA MET A 29 -3.02 0.92 1.44
C MET A 29 -1.95 0.46 2.44
N ARG A 30 -2.35 -0.30 3.47
CA ARG A 30 -1.42 -0.85 4.45
C ARG A 30 -0.45 -1.86 3.86
N SER A 31 -0.94 -2.75 2.99
CA SER A 31 -0.11 -3.77 2.33
C SER A 31 0.84 -3.14 1.31
N ALA A 32 0.45 -2.03 0.70
CA ALA A 32 1.31 -1.22 -0.16
C ALA A 32 2.37 -0.43 0.62
N GLY A 33 2.39 -0.50 1.96
CA GLY A 33 3.41 0.14 2.79
C GLY A 33 3.07 1.57 3.22
N LEU A 34 1.85 2.06 3.00
CA LEU A 34 1.47 3.39 3.47
C LEU A 34 1.34 3.44 5.01
N PRO A 35 1.77 4.54 5.65
CA PRO A 35 1.68 4.71 7.10
C PRO A 35 0.22 4.72 7.59
N VAL A 36 -0.01 4.20 8.79
CA VAL A 36 -1.37 4.15 9.37
C VAL A 36 -1.91 5.55 9.67
N GLU A 37 -1.02 6.48 9.96
CA GLU A 37 -1.30 7.90 10.23
C GLU A 37 -1.89 8.59 9.00
N VAL A 38 -1.41 8.23 7.80
CA VAL A 38 -1.92 8.81 6.56
C VAL A 38 -3.33 8.30 6.25
N ILE A 39 -3.57 7.01 6.47
CA ILE A 39 -4.90 6.41 6.29
C ILE A 39 -5.88 7.00 7.32
N ALA A 40 -5.44 7.20 8.55
CA ALA A 40 -6.22 7.85 9.60
C ALA A 40 -6.59 9.29 9.21
N GLU A 41 -5.65 10.05 8.67
CA GLU A 41 -5.88 11.42 8.21
C GLU A 41 -6.87 11.46 7.04
N TYR A 42 -6.73 10.54 6.08
CA TYR A 42 -7.68 10.44 4.97
C TYR A 42 -9.11 10.13 5.45
N VAL A 43 -9.28 9.23 6.42
CA VAL A 43 -10.59 8.94 7.05
C VAL A 43 -11.12 10.18 7.75
N ARG A 44 -10.28 10.88 8.53
CA ARG A 44 -10.67 12.10 9.25
C ARG A 44 -11.15 13.19 8.30
N LEU A 45 -10.39 13.49 7.25
CA LEU A 45 -10.79 14.42 6.20
C LEU A 45 -12.10 13.97 5.55
N THR A 46 -12.27 12.67 5.32
CA THR A 46 -13.50 12.14 4.74
C THR A 46 -14.73 12.43 5.60
N GLN A 47 -14.61 12.27 6.92
CA GLN A 47 -15.68 12.56 7.88
C GLN A 47 -16.02 14.07 8.01
N LEU A 48 -15.10 14.98 7.67
CA LEU A 48 -15.36 16.42 7.66
C LEU A 48 -16.24 16.89 6.48
N GLY A 49 -16.60 16.00 5.56
CA GLY A 49 -17.47 16.32 4.44
C GLY A 49 -16.80 17.09 3.30
N SER A 50 -17.60 17.47 2.31
CA SER A 50 -17.14 17.90 0.97
C SER A 50 -16.17 19.08 0.93
N GLY A 51 -16.13 19.93 1.96
CA GLY A 51 -15.18 21.04 2.06
C GLY A 51 -13.70 20.62 2.06
N THR A 52 -13.40 19.35 2.34
CA THR A 52 -12.03 18.81 2.38
C THR A 52 -11.64 18.00 1.14
N ILE A 53 -12.46 18.00 0.08
CA ILE A 53 -12.14 17.29 -1.17
C ILE A 53 -10.75 17.66 -1.72
N PRO A 54 -10.33 18.94 -1.77
CA PRO A 54 -8.99 19.30 -2.23
C PRO A 54 -7.88 18.70 -1.37
N ASP A 55 -8.03 18.70 -0.04
CA ASP A 55 -7.04 18.15 0.90
C ASP A 55 -6.91 16.63 0.75
N ARG A 56 -8.04 15.94 0.58
CA ARG A 56 -8.08 14.50 0.33
C ARG A 56 -7.34 14.14 -0.95
N LEU A 57 -7.59 14.89 -2.04
CA LEU A 57 -6.90 14.69 -3.31
C LEU A 57 -5.40 14.89 -3.15
N SER A 58 -4.99 16.01 -2.56
CA SER A 58 -3.57 16.33 -2.35
C SER A 58 -2.85 15.27 -1.50
N LEU A 59 -3.50 14.77 -0.45
CA LEU A 59 -2.98 13.69 0.37
C LEU A 59 -2.75 12.41 -0.44
N LEU A 60 -3.73 12.01 -1.26
CA LEU A 60 -3.62 10.81 -2.09
C LEU A 60 -2.58 10.94 -3.20
N GLU A 61 -2.48 12.09 -3.86
CA GLU A 61 -1.45 12.37 -4.86
C GLU A 61 -0.05 12.27 -4.24
N LYS A 62 0.15 12.84 -3.06
CA LYS A 62 1.42 12.72 -2.33
C LYS A 62 1.77 11.26 -2.01
N GLN A 63 0.80 10.46 -1.58
CA GLN A 63 1.05 9.04 -1.32
C GLN A 63 1.31 8.24 -2.59
N ARG A 64 0.65 8.60 -3.69
CA ARG A 64 0.92 7.98 -5.00
C ARG A 64 2.38 8.16 -5.40
N GLU A 65 2.95 9.35 -5.23
CA GLU A 65 4.38 9.59 -5.53
C GLU A 65 5.31 8.77 -4.63
N VAL A 66 4.96 8.58 -3.36
CA VAL A 66 5.71 7.68 -2.45
C VAL A 66 5.71 6.24 -2.97
N LEU A 67 4.55 5.73 -3.39
CA LEU A 67 4.45 4.36 -3.92
C LEU A 67 5.19 4.19 -5.25
N LEU A 68 5.14 5.20 -6.12
CA LEU A 68 5.91 5.18 -7.37
C LEU A 68 7.41 5.12 -7.10
N GLU A 69 7.91 5.87 -6.11
CA GLU A 69 9.32 5.80 -5.76
C GLU A 69 9.70 4.42 -5.19
N GLN A 70 8.88 3.85 -4.31
CA GLN A 70 9.09 2.48 -3.81
C GLN A 70 9.09 1.45 -4.94
N GLN A 71 8.19 1.60 -5.92
CA GLN A 71 8.16 0.74 -7.10
C GLN A 71 9.46 0.85 -7.89
N ARG A 72 9.98 2.06 -8.14
CA ARG A 72 11.26 2.25 -8.85
C ARG A 72 12.41 1.57 -8.12
N GLN A 73 12.53 1.76 -6.81
CA GLN A 73 13.58 1.16 -5.99
C GLN A 73 13.50 -0.37 -6.01
N THR A 74 12.29 -0.91 -5.87
CA THR A 74 12.05 -2.35 -5.90
C THR A 74 12.41 -2.94 -7.27
N SER A 75 11.98 -2.32 -8.36
CA SER A 75 12.33 -2.75 -9.72
C SER A 75 13.84 -2.72 -9.97
N ALA A 76 14.55 -1.70 -9.48
CA ALA A 76 16.00 -1.63 -9.59
C ALA A 76 16.71 -2.75 -8.79
N ALA A 77 16.20 -3.07 -7.59
CA ALA A 77 16.71 -4.17 -6.78
C ALA A 77 16.47 -5.53 -7.45
N LEU A 78 15.28 -5.75 -8.01
CA LEU A 78 14.93 -6.95 -8.76
C LEU A 78 15.87 -7.16 -9.94
N GLY A 79 16.14 -6.12 -10.74
CA GLY A 79 17.08 -6.24 -11.86
C GLY A 79 18.50 -6.69 -11.44
N ARG A 80 18.98 -6.25 -10.27
CA ARG A 80 20.27 -6.72 -9.72
C ARG A 80 20.21 -8.18 -9.26
N LEU A 81 19.09 -8.58 -8.64
CA LEU A 81 18.88 -9.97 -8.23
C LEU A 81 18.80 -10.88 -9.45
N ASP A 82 18.06 -10.50 -10.49
CA ASP A 82 17.92 -11.26 -11.72
C ASP A 82 19.27 -11.49 -12.40
N HIS A 83 20.12 -10.46 -12.46
CA HIS A 83 21.48 -10.61 -12.97
C HIS A 83 22.30 -11.60 -12.12
N LYS A 84 22.28 -11.46 -10.78
CA LYS A 84 22.99 -12.39 -9.90
C LYS A 84 22.49 -13.83 -10.07
N ILE A 85 21.18 -14.02 -10.14
CA ILE A 85 20.56 -15.33 -10.35
C ILE A 85 21.05 -15.92 -11.68
N SER A 86 21.08 -15.15 -12.76
CA SER A 86 21.58 -15.59 -14.06
C SER A 86 23.05 -16.04 -14.01
N VAL A 87 23.90 -15.30 -13.30
CA VAL A 87 25.31 -15.70 -13.07
C VAL A 87 25.39 -17.05 -12.37
N TYR A 88 24.63 -17.25 -11.28
CA TYR A 88 24.62 -18.53 -10.56
C TYR A 88 24.06 -19.67 -11.41
N GLN A 89 22.99 -19.43 -12.17
CA GLN A 89 22.42 -20.42 -13.08
C GLN A 89 23.42 -20.86 -14.16
N SER A 90 24.24 -19.92 -14.64
CA SER A 90 25.31 -20.19 -15.60
C SER A 90 26.44 -20.99 -14.94
N ALA A 91 26.85 -20.61 -13.73
CA ALA A 91 27.87 -21.30 -12.96
C ALA A 91 27.50 -22.74 -12.60
N LEU A 92 26.21 -23.02 -12.34
CA LEU A 92 25.72 -24.37 -12.12
C LEU A 92 25.88 -25.28 -13.34
N LYS A 93 25.91 -24.71 -14.56
CA LYS A 93 26.10 -25.46 -15.81
C LYS A 93 27.57 -25.60 -16.18
N THR A 94 28.36 -24.56 -15.93
CA THR A 94 29.78 -24.49 -16.37
C THR A 94 30.77 -24.87 -15.28
N GLY A 95 30.34 -24.96 -14.01
CA GLY A 95 31.20 -25.13 -12.84
C GLY A 95 32.02 -23.89 -12.47
N THR A 96 31.81 -22.75 -13.15
CA THR A 96 32.63 -21.54 -12.97
C THR A 96 31.75 -20.31 -12.76
N LEU A 97 32.04 -19.53 -11.72
CA LEU A 97 31.37 -18.24 -11.46
C LEU A 97 32.00 -17.12 -12.28
N ASN A 98 31.20 -16.48 -13.12
CA ASN A 98 31.61 -15.32 -13.90
C ASN A 98 30.62 -14.16 -13.70
N TRP A 99 31.13 -13.03 -13.21
CA TRP A 99 30.35 -11.83 -12.89
C TRP A 99 30.42 -10.75 -13.97
N ASN A 100 31.12 -11.03 -15.08
CA ASN A 100 31.21 -10.12 -16.23
C ASN A 100 29.89 -10.04 -16.99
#